data_AF-A0A2V0NKT7-F1
#
_entry.id   AF-A0A2V0NKT7-F1
#
_cell.length_a   1.000
_cell.length_b   1.000
_cell.length_c   1.000
_cell.angle_alpha   90.00
_cell.angle_beta   90.00
_cell.angle_gamma   90.00
#
_symmetry.space_group_name_H-M   'P 1'
#
loop_
_entity.id
_entity.type
_entity.pdbx_description
1 polymer ?
#
loop_
_entity_poly.entity_id
_entity_poly.type
_entity_poly.pdbx_seq_one_letter_code
_entity_poly.pdbx_strand_id
1 'polypeptide(L)'
;MLDAKRPADAKTPKDIAKLRSFAVSLYAAASAPPAAAADGASSGGGGGGGGGGGDGPPALALLEDCLKMPFSVFTTAHKKAFLKWLDRLQGAAAGGGGGGGGGGGGGTAAAAAPRATHQVIDLPSPGDAAELMEPSTGDTVTVSLGDAPPEVARAVREGFEAGADVRVALAGGAITAVETV
;
A
#
# COMPACT_ATOMS: atom_id res chain seq x y z
N MET A 1 41.73 -8.74 -9.10
CA MET A 1 40.44 -8.09 -8.79
C MET A 1 39.56 -9.15 -8.15
N LEU A 2 39.45 -9.14 -6.83
CA LEU A 2 38.71 -10.13 -6.04
C LEU A 2 37.37 -9.50 -5.64
N ASP A 3 36.30 -9.83 -6.37
CA ASP A 3 34.93 -9.65 -5.88
C ASP A 3 34.72 -10.60 -4.70
N ALA A 4 34.97 -10.09 -3.50
CA ALA A 4 34.72 -10.80 -2.26
C ALA A 4 33.21 -11.04 -2.12
N LYS A 5 32.79 -12.26 -2.45
CA LYS A 5 31.44 -12.80 -2.26
C LYS A 5 31.04 -12.59 -0.79
N ARG A 6 30.24 -11.54 -0.51
CA ARG A 6 29.68 -11.33 0.83
C ARG A 6 28.83 -12.56 1.19
N PRO A 7 29.04 -13.18 2.36
CA PRO A 7 28.20 -14.28 2.80
C PRO A 7 26.77 -13.77 2.97
N ALA A 8 25.81 -14.42 2.30
CA ALA A 8 24.41 -14.12 2.46
C ALA A 8 24.01 -14.45 3.90
N ASP A 9 23.65 -13.42 4.69
CA ASP A 9 23.24 -13.58 6.07
C ASP A 9 21.88 -14.31 6.11
N ALA A 10 21.87 -15.51 6.68
CA ALA A 10 20.71 -16.39 6.74
C ALA A 10 19.52 -15.80 7.53
N LYS A 11 19.72 -14.71 8.27
CA LYS A 11 18.64 -14.02 9.02
C LYS A 11 17.90 -12.97 8.19
N THR A 12 18.53 -12.45 7.14
CA THR A 12 17.98 -11.39 6.26
C THR A 12 16.55 -11.66 5.77
N PRO A 13 16.18 -12.89 5.32
CA PRO A 13 14.83 -13.14 4.81
C PRO A 13 13.74 -13.02 5.89
N LYS A 14 14.04 -13.44 7.12
CA LYS A 14 13.08 -13.40 8.24
C LYS A 14 12.84 -11.97 8.73
N ASP A 15 13.90 -11.16 8.74
CA ASP A 15 13.81 -9.76 9.14
C ASP A 15 13.08 -8.93 8.08
N ILE A 16 13.25 -9.24 6.79
CA ILE A 16 12.48 -8.64 5.69
C ILE A 16 10.99 -8.98 5.82
N ALA A 17 10.63 -10.24 6.13
CA ALA A 17 9.24 -10.63 6.31
C ALA A 17 8.57 -9.90 7.49
N LYS A 18 9.29 -9.71 8.60
CA LYS A 18 8.80 -8.90 9.74
C LYS A 18 8.61 -7.43 9.37
N LEU A 19 9.55 -6.84 8.63
CA LEU A 19 9.44 -5.45 8.16
C LEU A 19 8.24 -5.26 7.22
N ARG A 20 7.98 -6.23 6.33
CA ARG A 20 6.80 -6.23 5.46
C ARG A 20 5.49 -6.29 6.26
N SER A 21 5.39 -7.22 7.21
CA SER A 21 4.22 -7.31 8.10
C SER A 21 4.02 -6.02 8.91
N PHE A 22 5.10 -5.40 9.36
CA PHE A 22 5.03 -4.12 10.06
C PHE A 22 4.54 -2.99 9.14
N ALA A 23 5.05 -2.89 7.90
CA ALA A 23 4.62 -1.89 6.92
C ALA A 23 3.14 -2.04 6.54
N VAL A 24 2.64 -3.28 6.40
CA VAL A 24 1.22 -3.56 6.15
C VAL A 24 0.35 -3.12 7.33
N SER A 25 0.76 -3.44 8.57
CA SER A 25 0.06 -2.99 9.78
C SER A 25 -0.02 -1.46 9.88
N LEU A 26 1.05 -0.78 9.50
CA LEU A 26 1.15 0.68 9.48
C LEU A 26 0.24 1.31 8.43
N TYR A 27 0.10 0.67 7.26
CA TYR A 27 -0.83 1.09 6.20
C TYR A 27 -2.29 0.91 6.61
N ALA A 28 -2.64 -0.22 7.24
CA ALA A 28 -3.97 -0.46 7.79
C ALA A 28 -4.33 0.59 8.87
N ALA A 29 -3.39 0.93 9.74
CA ALA A 29 -3.59 1.97 10.76
C ALA A 29 -3.77 3.38 10.17
N ALA A 30 -3.10 3.69 9.05
CA ALA A 30 -3.19 4.98 8.38
C ALA A 30 -4.45 5.14 7.50
N SER A 31 -5.03 4.03 7.04
CA SER A 31 -6.24 4.00 6.19
C SER A 31 -7.54 3.91 6.99
N ALA A 32 -7.47 3.61 8.28
CA ALA A 32 -8.64 3.66 9.15
C ALA A 32 -9.22 5.10 9.19
N PRO A 33 -10.53 5.30 8.92
CA PRO A 33 -11.14 6.60 9.05
C PRO A 33 -10.98 7.08 10.50
N PRO A 34 -10.74 8.38 10.75
CA PRO A 34 -10.63 8.90 12.11
C PRO A 34 -11.90 8.53 12.86
N ALA A 35 -11.76 7.67 13.87
CA ALA A 35 -12.86 7.30 14.74
C ALA A 35 -13.47 8.61 15.26
N ALA A 36 -14.73 8.85 14.93
CA ALA A 36 -15.45 10.05 15.36
C ALA A 36 -15.28 10.17 16.87
N ALA A 37 -14.60 11.24 17.29
CA ALA A 37 -14.32 11.51 18.70
C ALA A 37 -15.67 11.60 19.43
N ALA A 38 -15.97 10.58 20.23
CA ALA A 38 -17.08 10.64 21.16
C ALA A 38 -16.70 11.63 22.27
N ASP A 39 -17.38 12.76 22.28
CA ASP A 39 -17.31 13.80 23.32
C ASP A 39 -17.71 13.18 24.68
N GLY A 40 -16.71 12.77 25.45
CA GLY A 40 -16.85 12.16 26.77
C GLY A 40 -15.96 12.89 27.77
N ALA A 41 -16.57 13.79 28.53
CA ALA A 41 -15.94 14.70 29.47
C ALA A 41 -15.28 14.02 30.70
N SER A 42 -14.10 14.55 31.08
CA SER A 42 -13.55 14.71 32.46
C SER A 42 -13.32 13.46 33.34
N SER A 43 -12.32 13.31 34.20
CA SER A 43 -11.34 14.19 34.83
C SER A 43 -10.19 13.35 35.42
N GLY A 44 -8.96 13.86 35.40
CA GLY A 44 -7.98 13.60 36.47
C GLY A 44 -6.70 12.86 36.07
N GLY A 45 -5.56 13.55 36.23
CA GLY A 45 -4.32 12.92 36.66
C GLY A 45 -3.15 12.92 35.67
N GLY A 46 -2.31 13.96 35.75
CA GLY A 46 -0.86 13.78 35.94
C GLY A 46 0.00 13.35 34.74
N GLY A 47 0.64 14.35 34.13
CA GLY A 47 2.10 14.40 33.99
C GLY A 47 2.79 13.42 33.02
N GLY A 48 3.20 13.94 31.86
CA GLY A 48 4.20 13.30 31.01
C GLY A 48 4.43 14.09 29.74
N GLY A 49 5.40 15.00 29.75
CA GLY A 49 5.82 15.73 28.56
C GLY A 49 6.38 14.79 27.50
N GLY A 50 5.77 14.80 26.32
CA GLY A 50 6.29 14.22 25.09
C GLY A 50 6.07 15.25 23.99
N GLY A 51 7.16 15.66 23.34
CA GLY A 51 7.25 16.85 22.50
C GLY A 51 6.23 16.92 21.36
N GLY A 52 6.00 18.16 20.91
CA GLY A 52 5.03 18.53 19.89
C GLY A 52 5.07 17.64 18.66
N GLY A 53 4.12 16.72 18.60
CA GLY A 53 3.59 16.25 17.33
C GLY A 53 2.69 17.36 16.82
N GLY A 54 3.10 18.04 15.75
CA GLY A 54 2.15 18.84 15.00
C GLY A 54 0.97 17.96 14.60
N ASP A 55 -0.23 18.53 14.46
CA ASP A 55 -1.47 17.88 14.03
C ASP A 55 -1.41 17.27 12.60
N GLY A 56 -0.23 16.90 12.12
CA GLY A 56 -0.06 16.10 10.93
C GLY A 56 -0.44 14.64 11.21
N PRO A 57 -0.96 13.92 10.21
CA PRO A 57 -1.28 12.50 10.34
C PRO A 57 -0.05 11.73 10.85
N PRO A 58 -0.19 10.83 11.85
CA PRO A 58 0.94 10.09 12.43
C PRO A 58 1.71 9.26 11.40
N ALA A 59 1.08 8.95 10.26
CA ALA A 59 1.72 8.32 9.11
C ALA A 59 2.86 9.14 8.49
N LEU A 60 2.80 10.49 8.53
CA LEU A 60 3.84 11.35 7.98
C LEU A 60 5.17 11.19 8.73
N ALA A 61 5.13 11.22 10.07
CA ALA A 61 6.34 11.06 10.89
C ALA A 61 7.01 9.70 10.64
N LEU A 62 6.21 8.64 10.49
CA LEU A 62 6.70 7.29 10.21
C LEU A 62 7.34 7.20 8.81
N LEU A 63 6.72 7.81 7.81
CA LEU A 63 7.28 7.89 6.45
C LEU A 63 8.61 8.65 6.42
N GLU A 64 8.71 9.78 7.11
CA GLU A 64 9.94 10.54 7.23
C GLU A 64 11.06 9.72 7.89
N ASP A 65 10.74 8.96 8.93
CA ASP A 65 11.72 8.10 9.60
C ASP A 65 12.15 6.93 8.71
N CYS A 66 11.23 6.31 7.97
CA CYS A 66 11.57 5.30 6.97
C CYS A 66 12.48 5.85 5.86
N LEU A 67 12.31 7.12 5.46
CA LEU A 67 13.16 7.77 4.45
C LEU A 67 14.57 8.07 4.97
N LYS A 68 14.71 8.42 6.26
CA LYS A 68 16.00 8.65 6.95
C LYS A 68 16.83 7.38 7.13
N MET A 69 16.20 6.20 7.17
CA MET A 69 16.91 4.93 7.31
C MET A 69 17.83 4.66 6.11
N PRO A 70 19.02 4.06 6.28
CA PRO A 70 19.94 3.80 5.18
C PRO A 70 19.36 2.82 4.15
N PHE A 71 19.85 2.87 2.90
CA PHE A 71 19.42 1.98 1.81
C PHE A 71 19.70 0.49 2.07
N SER A 72 20.45 0.16 3.13
CA SER A 72 20.63 -1.21 3.58
C SER A 72 19.38 -1.80 4.24
N VAL A 73 18.47 -0.95 4.75
CA VAL A 73 17.21 -1.38 5.40
C VAL A 73 16.06 -1.38 4.40
N PHE A 74 16.00 -0.36 3.54
CA PHE A 74 15.00 -0.24 2.49
C PHE A 74 15.67 -0.13 1.12
N THR A 75 15.25 -0.97 0.19
CA THR A 75 15.71 -0.88 -1.20
C THR A 75 15.26 0.43 -1.85
N THR A 76 15.88 0.80 -2.97
CA THR A 76 15.52 1.99 -3.76
C THR A 76 14.04 2.00 -4.17
N ALA A 77 13.47 0.83 -4.47
CA ALA A 77 12.06 0.70 -4.83
C ALA A 77 11.13 1.10 -3.67
N HIS A 78 11.40 0.60 -2.45
CA HIS A 78 10.61 0.97 -1.26
C HIS A 78 10.68 2.47 -0.97
N LYS A 79 11.88 3.07 -1.06
CA LYS A 79 12.04 4.51 -0.85
C LYS A 79 11.28 5.35 -1.88
N LYS A 80 11.24 4.91 -3.15
CA LYS A 80 10.46 5.57 -4.20
C LYS A 80 8.95 5.51 -3.89
N ALA A 81 8.46 4.39 -3.38
CA ALA A 81 7.07 4.27 -2.92
C ALA A 81 6.77 5.19 -1.73
N PHE A 82 7.66 5.24 -0.73
CA PHE A 82 7.53 6.14 0.41
C PHE A 82 7.50 7.61 0.00
N LEU A 83 8.32 8.04 -0.96
CA LEU A 83 8.27 9.41 -1.50
C LEU A 83 6.93 9.71 -2.18
N LYS A 84 6.39 8.79 -2.99
CA LYS A 84 5.07 8.96 -3.61
C LYS A 84 3.95 9.07 -2.56
N TRP A 85 4.05 8.33 -1.46
CA TRP A 85 3.11 8.44 -0.34
C TRP A 85 3.27 9.73 0.44
N LEU A 86 4.50 10.18 0.67
CA LEU A 86 4.81 11.46 1.29
C LEU A 86 4.18 12.62 0.49
N ASP A 87 4.38 12.65 -0.83
CA ASP A 87 3.80 13.66 -1.72
C ASP A 87 2.26 13.66 -1.66
N ARG A 88 1.63 12.48 -1.62
CA ARG A 88 0.17 12.36 -1.50
C ARG A 88 -0.35 12.89 -0.16
N LEU A 89 0.30 12.55 0.94
CA LEU A 89 -0.11 12.98 2.27
C LEU A 89 0.14 14.47 2.49
N GLN A 90 1.25 15.00 1.99
CA GLN A 90 1.55 16.43 2.03
C GLN A 90 0.62 17.24 1.12
N GLY A 91 0.31 16.71 -0.07
CA GLY A 91 -0.67 17.32 -0.99
C GLY A 91 -2.09 17.35 -0.42
N ALA A 92 -2.49 16.30 0.29
CA ALA A 92 -3.78 16.25 1.00
C ALA A 92 -3.82 17.21 2.21
N ALA A 93 -2.70 17.40 2.91
CA ALA A 93 -2.60 18.30 4.06
C ALA A 93 -2.52 19.79 3.67
N ALA A 94 -1.96 20.11 2.49
CA ALA A 94 -1.78 21.48 2.02
C ALA A 94 -3.01 22.05 1.27
N GLY A 95 -3.98 21.21 0.91
CA GLY A 95 -5.09 21.60 0.03
C GLY A 95 -6.45 21.10 0.53
N GLY A 96 -7.14 21.94 1.30
CA GLY A 96 -8.60 21.94 1.28
C GLY A 96 -9.07 22.29 -0.14
N GLY A 97 -9.40 21.28 -0.93
CA GLY A 97 -9.98 21.43 -2.26
C GLY A 97 -10.51 20.07 -2.69
N GLY A 98 -11.82 19.85 -2.73
CA GLY A 98 -12.70 20.57 -3.65
C GLY A 98 -12.76 19.77 -4.95
N GLY A 99 -13.58 18.72 -4.96
CA GLY A 99 -13.82 17.86 -6.11
C GLY A 99 -15.26 17.36 -6.11
N GLY A 100 -16.18 18.30 -6.30
CA GLY A 100 -17.58 17.99 -6.58
C GLY A 100 -17.82 17.63 -8.06
N GLY A 101 -19.01 17.08 -8.30
CA GLY A 101 -19.57 16.79 -9.62
C GLY A 101 -19.70 15.28 -9.83
N GLY A 102 -20.87 14.69 -10.07
CA GLY A 102 -22.14 15.23 -10.52
C GLY A 102 -22.60 14.46 -11.76
N GLY A 103 -23.89 14.15 -11.84
CA GLY A 103 -24.57 13.87 -13.12
C GLY A 103 -24.92 12.41 -13.37
N GLY A 104 -26.22 12.14 -13.33
CA GLY A 104 -26.79 10.86 -13.73
C GLY A 104 -26.80 10.63 -15.24
N GLY A 105 -27.02 9.37 -15.60
CA GLY A 105 -27.26 8.93 -16.97
C GLY A 105 -27.96 7.58 -16.93
N GLY A 106 -29.30 7.60 -16.97
CA GLY A 106 -30.13 6.41 -16.98
C GLY A 106 -29.92 5.58 -18.23
N GLY A 107 -29.09 4.55 -18.13
CA GLY A 107 -29.09 3.41 -19.04
C GLY A 107 -29.25 2.16 -18.19
N THR A 108 -30.35 1.44 -18.36
CA THR A 108 -30.53 0.10 -17.79
C THR A 108 -29.66 -0.91 -18.52
N ALA A 109 -28.35 -0.67 -18.58
CA ALA A 109 -27.39 -1.75 -18.69
C ALA A 109 -27.40 -2.41 -17.31
N ALA A 110 -27.68 -3.71 -17.25
CA ALA A 110 -27.59 -4.47 -16.01
C ALA A 110 -26.30 -4.07 -15.30
N ALA A 111 -26.43 -3.34 -14.18
CA ALA A 111 -25.30 -2.75 -13.48
C ALA A 111 -24.40 -3.91 -13.09
N ALA A 112 -23.31 -4.08 -13.84
CA ALA A 112 -22.31 -5.07 -13.52
C ALA A 112 -21.88 -4.76 -12.10
N ALA A 113 -22.04 -5.75 -11.21
CA ALA A 113 -21.72 -5.57 -9.80
C ALA A 113 -20.33 -4.91 -9.70
N PRO A 114 -20.17 -3.89 -8.83
CA PRO A 114 -18.92 -3.16 -8.70
C PRO A 114 -17.79 -4.16 -8.51
N ARG A 115 -16.85 -4.20 -9.46
CA ARG A 115 -15.71 -5.11 -9.40
C ARG A 115 -14.73 -4.54 -8.39
N ALA A 116 -14.47 -5.29 -7.33
CA ALA A 116 -13.45 -4.93 -6.36
C ALA A 116 -12.07 -4.92 -7.04
N THR A 117 -11.43 -3.75 -7.07
CA THR A 117 -10.10 -3.54 -7.62
C THR A 117 -9.07 -3.70 -6.52
N HIS A 118 -8.04 -4.52 -6.74
CA HIS A 118 -6.95 -4.74 -5.80
C HIS A 118 -5.64 -4.25 -6.40
N GLN A 119 -4.76 -3.68 -5.58
CA GLN A 119 -3.43 -3.23 -6.00
C GLN A 119 -2.42 -4.36 -5.84
N VAL A 120 -1.58 -4.60 -6.85
CA VAL A 120 -0.49 -5.57 -6.75
C VAL A 120 0.64 -4.96 -5.92
N ILE A 121 0.99 -5.59 -4.79
CA ILE A 121 2.02 -5.09 -3.86
C ILE A 121 3.30 -5.92 -3.89
N ASP A 122 3.22 -7.21 -4.18
CA ASP A 122 4.39 -8.08 -4.33
C ASP A 122 4.17 -9.18 -5.38
N LEU A 123 5.27 -9.54 -6.05
CA LEU A 123 5.38 -10.65 -6.98
C LEU A 123 6.61 -11.48 -6.58
N PRO A 124 6.48 -12.42 -5.63
CA PRO A 124 7.60 -13.29 -5.26
C PRO A 124 8.10 -14.04 -6.49
N SER A 125 9.38 -13.90 -6.82
CA SER A 125 10.04 -14.69 -7.85
C SER A 125 10.68 -15.96 -7.23
N PRO A 126 10.53 -17.16 -7.81
CA PRO A 126 9.82 -17.55 -9.05
C PRO A 126 8.42 -18.12 -8.73
N GLY A 127 7.54 -17.33 -8.14
CA GLY A 127 6.19 -17.72 -7.77
C GLY A 127 5.18 -17.37 -8.85
N ASP A 128 4.18 -18.24 -9.00
CA ASP A 128 2.93 -17.94 -9.69
C ASP A 128 1.89 -17.35 -8.72
N ALA A 129 2.33 -16.63 -7.69
CA ALA A 129 1.46 -15.97 -6.73
C ALA A 129 1.69 -14.46 -6.76
N ALA A 130 0.61 -13.69 -6.75
CA ALA A 130 0.62 -12.25 -6.57
C ALA A 130 0.00 -11.92 -5.22
N GLU A 131 0.67 -11.06 -4.44
CA GLU A 131 0.08 -10.44 -3.26
C GLU A 131 -0.63 -9.18 -3.70
N LEU A 132 -1.94 -9.14 -3.45
CA LEU A 132 -2.82 -8.05 -3.78
C LEU A 132 -3.31 -7.40 -2.50
N MET A 133 -3.51 -6.10 -2.52
CA MET A 133 -4.04 -5.33 -1.40
C MET A 133 -5.34 -4.65 -1.84
N GLU A 134 -6.41 -4.84 -1.08
CA GLU A 134 -7.65 -4.10 -1.29
C GLU A 134 -7.44 -2.65 -0.79
N PRO A 135 -7.58 -1.62 -1.66
CA PRO A 135 -7.23 -0.24 -1.30
C PRO A 135 -8.14 0.37 -0.22
N SER A 136 -9.37 -0.12 -0.09
CA SER A 136 -10.35 0.40 0.87
C SER A 136 -10.15 -0.15 2.28
N THR A 137 -9.74 -1.40 2.42
CA THR A 137 -9.61 -2.10 3.70
C THR A 137 -8.16 -2.24 4.14
N GLY A 138 -7.21 -2.24 3.19
CA GLY A 138 -5.82 -2.61 3.43
C GLY A 138 -5.62 -4.12 3.55
N ASP A 139 -6.67 -4.93 3.36
CA ASP A 139 -6.58 -6.39 3.47
C ASP A 139 -5.75 -6.95 2.31
N THR A 140 -4.85 -7.87 2.65
CA THR A 140 -4.00 -8.54 1.66
C THR A 140 -4.56 -9.90 1.29
N VAL A 141 -4.65 -10.19 0.00
CA VAL A 141 -5.04 -11.48 -0.54
C VAL A 141 -3.95 -12.00 -1.48
N THR A 142 -3.60 -13.27 -1.33
CA THR A 142 -2.67 -13.94 -2.25
C THR A 142 -3.47 -14.65 -3.33
N VAL A 143 -3.17 -14.38 -4.59
CA VAL A 143 -3.86 -14.94 -5.75
C VAL A 143 -2.87 -15.63 -6.69
N SER A 144 -3.26 -16.79 -7.20
CA SER A 144 -2.46 -17.51 -8.19
C SER A 144 -2.57 -16.83 -9.56
N LEU A 145 -1.42 -16.42 -10.11
CA LEU A 145 -1.28 -15.97 -11.50
C LEU A 145 -1.45 -17.11 -12.50
N GLY A 146 -1.26 -18.36 -12.08
CA GLY A 146 -1.45 -19.55 -12.92
C GLY A 146 -2.92 -19.78 -13.30
N ASP A 147 -3.85 -19.25 -12.51
CA ASP A 147 -5.29 -19.33 -12.77
C ASP A 147 -5.81 -18.16 -13.62
N ALA A 148 -4.96 -17.16 -13.90
CA ALA A 148 -5.29 -16.01 -14.72
C ALA A 148 -5.03 -16.30 -16.22
N PRO A 149 -5.74 -15.63 -17.15
CA PRO A 149 -5.38 -15.69 -18.56
C PRO A 149 -3.90 -15.28 -18.77
N PRO A 150 -3.16 -15.95 -19.66
CA PRO A 150 -1.71 -15.74 -19.81
C PRO A 150 -1.36 -14.30 -20.21
N GLU A 151 -2.21 -13.66 -21.02
CA GLU A 151 -2.09 -12.23 -21.34
C GLU A 151 -2.19 -11.33 -20.11
N VAL A 152 -3.11 -11.63 -19.19
CA VAL A 152 -3.32 -10.85 -17.97
C VAL A 152 -2.15 -11.06 -17.00
N ALA A 153 -1.72 -12.31 -16.80
CA ALA A 153 -0.57 -12.63 -15.96
C ALA A 153 0.71 -11.94 -16.46
N ARG A 154 0.92 -11.90 -17.79
CA ARG A 154 2.04 -11.19 -18.40
C ARG A 154 1.97 -9.69 -18.16
N ALA A 155 0.82 -9.08 -18.38
CA ALA A 155 0.62 -7.65 -18.17
C ALA A 155 0.81 -7.23 -16.70
N VAL A 156 0.38 -8.06 -15.75
CA VAL A 156 0.63 -7.84 -14.31
C VAL A 156 2.14 -7.84 -14.02
N ARG A 157 2.88 -8.84 -14.51
CA ARG A 157 4.34 -8.93 -14.32
C ARG A 157 5.07 -7.74 -14.95
N GLU A 158 4.76 -7.43 -16.21
CA GLU A 158 5.39 -6.33 -16.95
C GLU A 158 5.13 -4.97 -16.28
N GLY A 159 3.89 -4.70 -15.88
CA GLY A 159 3.54 -3.46 -15.16
C GLY A 159 4.23 -3.35 -13.80
N PHE A 160 4.29 -4.46 -13.05
CA PHE A 160 4.94 -4.46 -11.74
C PHE A 160 6.46 -4.31 -11.84
N GLU A 161 7.11 -5.00 -12.78
CA GLU A 161 8.55 -4.87 -13.03
C GLU A 161 8.93 -3.48 -13.55
N ALA A 162 8.04 -2.83 -14.30
CA ALA A 162 8.18 -1.42 -14.69
C ALA A 162 7.99 -0.44 -13.51
N GLY A 163 7.56 -0.92 -12.35
CA GLY A 163 7.26 -0.12 -11.16
C GLY A 163 6.00 0.74 -11.32
N ALA A 164 5.07 0.33 -12.19
CA ALA A 164 3.78 0.98 -12.38
C ALA A 164 2.79 0.58 -11.27
N ASP A 165 1.72 1.38 -11.10
CA ASP A 165 0.65 1.05 -10.16
C ASP A 165 -0.33 0.08 -10.85
N VAL A 166 -0.15 -1.22 -10.59
CA VAL A 166 -0.96 -2.27 -11.21
C VAL A 166 -2.17 -2.59 -10.35
N ARG A 167 -3.35 -2.45 -10.94
CA ARG A 167 -4.64 -2.82 -10.33
C ARG A 167 -5.23 -4.02 -11.05
N VAL A 168 -5.85 -4.91 -10.30
CA VAL A 168 -6.48 -6.13 -10.82
C VAL A 168 -7.90 -6.28 -10.31
N ALA A 169 -8.78 -6.76 -11.17
CA ALA A 169 -10.14 -7.11 -10.79
C ALA A 169 -10.25 -8.61 -10.53
N LEU A 170 -10.78 -8.98 -9.37
CA LEU A 170 -11.01 -10.39 -9.01
C LEU A 170 -12.46 -10.80 -9.29
N ALA A 171 -12.66 -12.01 -9.81
CA ALA A 171 -13.95 -12.67 -9.85
C ALA A 171 -13.79 -14.14 -9.43
N GLY A 172 -14.48 -14.56 -8.37
CA GLY A 172 -14.36 -15.93 -7.84
C GLY A 172 -12.95 -16.28 -7.35
N GLY A 173 -12.16 -15.30 -6.93
CA GLY A 173 -10.77 -15.50 -6.49
C GLY A 173 -9.74 -15.53 -7.62
N ALA A 174 -10.15 -15.43 -8.89
CA ALA A 174 -9.24 -15.38 -10.04
C ALA A 174 -9.13 -13.96 -10.59
N ILE A 175 -7.96 -13.62 -11.16
CA ILE A 175 -7.72 -12.34 -11.82
C ILE A 175 -8.40 -12.33 -13.19
N THR A 176 -9.29 -11.36 -13.41
CA THR A 176 -10.08 -11.26 -14.65
C THR A 176 -9.73 -10.07 -15.52
N ALA A 177 -9.16 -9.02 -14.94
CA ALA A 177 -8.72 -7.83 -15.66
C ALA A 177 -7.55 -7.19 -14.94
N VAL A 178 -6.74 -6.45 -15.71
CA VAL A 178 -5.62 -5.66 -15.22
C VAL A 178 -5.73 -4.24 -15.78
N GLU A 179 -5.43 -3.27 -14.92
CA GLU A 179 -5.37 -1.86 -15.24
C GLU A 179 -4.03 -1.32 -14.71
N THR A 180 -3.26 -0.65 -15.56
CA THR A 180 -2.00 -0.02 -15.18
C THR A 180 -2.22 1.48 -15.09
N VAL A 181 -1.95 2.06 -13.91
CA VAL A 181 -2.18 3.48 -13.58
C VAL A 181 -0.87 4.25 -13.49
#